data_AF-A0A817SMK9-F1
#
_entry.id   AF-A0A817SMK9-F1
#
_cell.length_a   1.000
_cell.length_b   1.000
_cell.length_c   1.000
_cell.angle_alpha   90.00
_cell.angle_beta   90.00
_cell.angle_gamma   90.00
#
_symmetry.space_group_name_H-M   'P 1'
#
loop_
_entity.id
_entity.type
_entity.pdbx_description
1 polymer ?
#
loop_
_entity_poly.entity_id
_entity_poly.type
_entity_poly.pdbx_seq_one_letter_code
_entity_poly.pdbx_strand_id
1 'polypeptide(L)'
;MQKILDYFDERNQQMGYGKWIFHGVQRRYQRIKNSGYVTKFRKYLEENGGTKKRKLDQVNDYSYDRFVHARGQCLPVHDNDVRCWAIKNAADISLQSFVAGYHWLLNFKHRHCLMLT
;
A
#
# COMPACT_ATOMS: atom_id res chain seq x y z
N MET A 1 8.55 4.86 4.58
CA MET A 1 7.91 6.11 5.05
C MET A 1 6.94 5.86 6.19
N GLN A 2 6.06 4.85 6.16
CA GLN A 2 5.20 4.54 7.32
C GLN A 2 6.00 4.34 8.62
N LYS A 3 7.02 3.46 8.58
CA LYS A 3 7.98 3.22 9.70
C LYS A 3 8.66 4.47 10.28
N ILE A 4 8.68 5.59 9.54
CA ILE A 4 9.25 6.85 10.02
C ILE A 4 8.23 7.61 10.86
N LEU A 5 6.96 7.61 10.46
CA LEU A 5 5.88 8.18 11.26
C LEU A 5 5.68 7.38 12.53
N ASP A 6 5.63 6.05 12.42
CA ASP A 6 5.47 5.17 13.58
C ASP A 6 6.57 5.45 14.62
N TYR A 7 7.84 5.53 14.17
CA TYR A 7 8.98 5.90 15.03
C TYR A 7 8.90 7.34 15.57
N PHE A 8 8.37 8.28 14.81
CA PHE A 8 8.18 9.66 15.25
C PHE A 8 7.09 9.76 16.32
N ASP A 9 5.99 9.01 16.16
CA ASP A 9 4.85 8.98 17.08
C ASP A 9 5.22 8.27 18.40
N GLU A 10 5.91 7.14 18.33
CA GLU A 10 6.48 6.45 19.50
C GLU A 10 7.39 7.37 20.33
N ARG A 11 8.30 8.08 19.65
CA ARG A 11 9.21 9.04 20.31
C ARG A 11 8.47 10.23 20.90
N ASN A 12 7.39 10.67 20.27
CA ASN A 12 6.59 11.80 20.74
C ASN A 12 5.82 11.44 22.02
N GLN A 13 5.27 10.23 22.10
CA GLN A 13 4.61 9.72 23.31
C GLN A 13 5.59 9.55 24.49
N GLN A 14 6.86 9.21 24.22
CA GLN A 14 7.86 8.98 25.27
C GLN A 14 8.49 10.25 25.86
N MET A 15 8.63 11.34 25.09
CA MET A 15 9.54 12.43 25.47
C MET A 15 8.92 13.81 25.64
N GLY A 16 7.66 14.06 25.28
CA GLY A 16 6.94 15.31 25.59
C GLY A 16 7.47 16.63 24.98
N TYR A 17 8.70 16.68 24.43
CA TYR A 17 9.33 17.90 23.91
C TYR A 17 9.75 17.77 22.43
N GLY A 18 9.03 18.47 21.53
CA GLY A 18 9.04 18.30 20.07
C GLY A 18 10.37 18.49 19.30
N LYS A 19 11.34 19.25 19.82
CA LYS A 19 12.56 19.63 19.06
C LYS A 19 13.65 18.54 19.07
N TRP A 20 13.84 17.84 20.19
CA TRP A 20 14.82 16.75 20.33
C TRP A 20 14.39 15.46 19.61
N ILE A 21 13.08 15.28 19.47
CA ILE A 21 12.46 14.13 18.79
C ILE A 21 12.87 14.09 17.31
N PHE A 22 12.83 15.22 16.61
CA PHE A 22 13.18 15.25 15.19
C PHE A 22 14.66 14.95 14.94
N HIS A 23 15.57 15.45 15.78
CA HIS A 23 16.99 15.12 15.66
C HIS A 23 17.25 13.61 15.80
N GLY A 24 16.49 12.93 16.68
CA GLY A 24 16.51 11.47 16.80
C GLY A 24 15.98 10.74 15.56
N VAL A 25 14.93 11.27 14.92
CA VAL A 25 14.40 10.76 13.64
C VAL A 25 15.40 10.98 12.51
N GLN A 26 16.00 12.16 12.41
CA GLN A 26 17.00 12.49 11.39
C GLN A 26 18.24 11.61 11.50
N ARG A 27 18.72 11.30 12.71
CA ARG A 27 19.87 10.41 12.91
C ARG A 27 19.63 9.01 12.34
N ARG A 28 18.41 8.46 12.51
CA ARG A 28 18.03 7.13 11.99
C ARG A 28 17.67 7.18 10.49
N TYR A 29 17.07 8.28 10.06
CA TYR A 29 16.57 8.48 8.70
C TYR A 29 17.21 9.71 8.06
N GLN A 30 18.50 9.60 7.75
CA GLN A 30 19.36 10.70 7.27
C GLN A 30 18.85 11.39 5.99
N ARG A 31 18.00 10.72 5.22
CA ARG A 31 17.38 11.27 4.00
C ARG A 31 16.31 12.34 4.29
N ILE A 32 15.81 12.41 5.52
CA ILE A 32 14.77 13.37 5.92
C ILE A 32 15.44 14.58 6.55
N LYS A 33 15.57 15.65 5.77
CA LYS A 33 16.29 16.86 6.18
C LYS A 33 15.45 17.85 6.97
N ASN A 34 14.12 17.74 6.93
CA ASN A 34 13.21 18.75 7.48
C ASN A 34 12.06 18.09 8.24
N SER A 35 11.76 18.58 9.44
CA SER A 35 10.64 18.12 10.28
C SER A 35 9.28 18.33 9.62
N GLY A 36 9.13 19.41 8.85
CA GLY A 36 7.92 19.70 8.09
C GLY A 36 7.61 18.63 7.04
N TYR A 37 8.59 17.83 6.59
CA TYR A 37 8.34 16.68 5.71
C TYR A 37 7.51 15.61 6.43
N VAL A 38 7.75 15.38 7.71
CA VAL A 38 7.01 14.41 8.53
C VAL A 38 5.55 14.85 8.65
N THR A 39 5.30 16.12 8.95
CA THR A 39 3.95 16.70 9.01
C THR A 39 3.22 16.63 7.67
N LYS A 40 3.90 17.00 6.57
CA LYS A 40 3.34 16.90 5.21
C LYS A 40 2.99 15.45 4.85
N PHE A 41 3.86 14.52 5.19
CA PHE A 41 3.64 13.11 4.92
C PHE A 41 2.49 12.54 5.78
N ARG A 42 2.34 12.97 7.03
CA ARG A 42 1.17 12.62 7.86
C ARG A 42 -0.13 13.12 7.22
N LYS A 43 -0.19 14.40 6.86
CA LYS A 43 -1.35 15.00 6.17
C LYS A 43 -1.68 14.24 4.88
N TYR A 44 -0.67 13.87 4.09
CA TYR A 44 -0.85 13.04 2.90
C TYR A 44 -1.51 11.69 3.21
N LEU A 45 -1.13 11.01 4.29
CA LEU A 45 -1.75 9.73 4.65
C LEU A 45 -3.20 9.89 5.11
N GLU A 46 -3.50 10.93 5.87
CA GLU A 46 -4.85 11.24 6.35
C GLU A 46 -5.78 11.55 5.17
N GLU A 47 -5.34 12.40 4.25
CA GLU A 47 -6.13 12.80 3.07
C GLU A 47 -6.34 11.65 2.08
N ASN A 48 -5.33 10.77 1.92
CA ASN A 48 -5.38 9.72 0.91
C ASN A 48 -5.76 8.34 1.46
N GLY A 49 -5.98 8.19 2.77
CA GLY A 49 -6.26 6.90 3.42
C GLY A 49 -5.07 5.93 3.36
N GLY A 50 -3.84 6.44 3.26
CA GLY A 50 -2.62 5.65 3.22
C GLY A 50 -1.73 5.90 2.00
N THR A 51 -0.64 5.13 1.90
CA THR A 51 0.30 5.25 0.77
C THR A 51 -0.23 4.59 -0.50
N LYS A 52 0.13 5.12 -1.67
CA LYS A 52 -0.15 4.48 -2.96
C LYS A 52 0.29 3.02 -3.01
N LYS A 53 1.47 2.69 -2.45
CA LYS A 53 1.95 1.31 -2.36
C LYS A 53 0.97 0.43 -1.57
N ARG A 54 0.53 0.87 -0.39
CA ARG A 54 -0.42 0.14 0.44
C ARG A 54 -1.73 -0.11 -0.31
N LYS A 55 -2.23 0.88 -1.06
CA LYS A 55 -3.43 0.70 -1.90
C LYS A 55 -3.21 -0.33 -3.01
N LEU A 56 -2.06 -0.32 -3.66
CA LEU A 56 -1.73 -1.32 -4.69
C LEU A 56 -1.61 -2.73 -4.10
N ASP A 57 -1.00 -2.87 -2.91
CA ASP A 57 -0.93 -4.14 -2.21
C ASP A 57 -2.35 -4.59 -1.79
N GLN A 58 -3.22 -3.68 -1.34
CA GLN A 58 -4.62 -4.00 -1.04
C GLN A 58 -5.40 -4.52 -2.25
N VAL A 59 -5.22 -3.91 -3.43
CA VAL A 59 -5.83 -4.41 -4.69
C VAL A 59 -5.31 -5.81 -5.02
N ASN A 60 -4.01 -6.03 -4.88
CA ASN A 60 -3.38 -7.32 -5.13
C ASN A 60 -3.93 -8.41 -4.19
N ASP A 61 -4.03 -8.12 -2.90
CA ASP A 61 -4.48 -9.08 -1.89
C ASP A 61 -5.96 -9.40 -2.09
N TYR A 62 -6.80 -8.39 -2.33
CA TYR A 62 -8.21 -8.59 -2.65
C TYR A 62 -8.40 -9.46 -3.90
N SER A 63 -7.67 -9.18 -4.99
CA SER A 63 -7.76 -9.98 -6.22
C SER A 63 -7.35 -11.44 -5.99
N TYR A 64 -6.38 -11.67 -5.11
CA TYR A 64 -5.94 -13.02 -4.75
C TYR A 64 -6.97 -13.75 -3.89
N ASP A 65 -7.57 -13.09 -2.91
CA ASP A 65 -8.64 -13.67 -2.09
C ASP A 65 -9.83 -14.11 -2.96
N ARG A 66 -10.21 -13.27 -3.94
CA ARG A 66 -11.26 -13.60 -4.92
C ARG A 66 -10.87 -14.79 -5.80
N PHE A 67 -9.61 -14.87 -6.21
CA PHE A 67 -9.08 -16.00 -6.96
C PHE A 67 -9.17 -17.29 -6.16
N VAL A 68 -8.68 -17.30 -4.92
CA VAL A 68 -8.70 -18.47 -4.03
C VAL A 68 -10.14 -18.91 -3.78
N HIS A 69 -11.05 -17.97 -3.52
CA HIS A 69 -12.47 -18.27 -3.32
C HIS A 69 -13.09 -18.93 -4.56
N ALA A 70 -12.87 -18.39 -5.77
CA ALA A 70 -13.40 -18.97 -7.01
C ALA A 70 -12.83 -20.37 -7.28
N ARG A 71 -11.54 -20.58 -7.04
CA ARG A 71 -10.90 -21.90 -7.16
C ARG A 71 -11.41 -22.90 -6.12
N GLY A 72 -11.69 -22.45 -4.90
CA GLY A 72 -12.32 -23.27 -3.86
C GLY A 72 -13.73 -23.72 -4.24
N GLN A 73 -14.41 -22.99 -5.13
CA GLN A 73 -15.71 -23.34 -5.71
C GLN A 73 -15.59 -24.12 -7.02
N CYS A 74 -14.38 -24.59 -7.38
CA CYS A 74 -14.10 -25.26 -8.66
C CYS A 74 -14.45 -24.43 -9.90
N LEU A 75 -14.54 -23.10 -9.80
CA LEU A 75 -14.80 -22.23 -10.93
C LEU A 75 -13.52 -22.01 -11.74
N PRO A 76 -13.61 -21.99 -13.09
CA PRO A 76 -12.51 -21.51 -13.92
C PRO A 76 -12.31 -20.01 -13.67
N VAL A 77 -11.05 -19.57 -13.68
CA VAL A 77 -10.68 -18.16 -13.53
C VAL A 77 -9.72 -17.79 -14.63
N HIS A 78 -10.05 -16.75 -15.37
CA HIS A 78 -9.25 -16.22 -16.47
C HIS A 78 -8.56 -14.91 -16.06
N ASP A 79 -7.57 -14.52 -16.86
CA ASP A 79 -6.88 -13.23 -16.73
C ASP A 79 -7.83 -12.03 -16.65
N ASN A 80 -8.91 -12.06 -17.44
CA ASN A 80 -9.91 -11.00 -17.44
C ASN A 80 -10.70 -10.92 -16.12
N ASP A 81 -10.96 -12.05 -15.45
CA ASP A 81 -11.66 -12.05 -14.16
C ASP A 81 -10.83 -11.36 -13.09
N VAL A 82 -9.53 -11.69 -13.03
CA VAL A 82 -8.58 -11.07 -12.09
C VAL A 82 -8.48 -9.57 -12.34
N ARG A 83 -8.41 -9.14 -13.61
CA ARG A 83 -8.41 -7.72 -13.98
C ARG A 83 -9.69 -7.02 -13.53
N CYS A 84 -10.85 -7.63 -13.76
CA CYS A 84 -12.15 -7.09 -13.33
C CYS A 84 -12.21 -6.90 -11.81
N TRP A 85 -11.77 -7.90 -11.03
CA TRP A 85 -11.72 -7.78 -9.57
C TRP A 85 -10.78 -6.67 -9.11
N ALA A 86 -9.61 -6.54 -9.75
CA ALA A 86 -8.62 -5.53 -9.41
C ALA A 86 -9.15 -4.11 -9.69
N ILE A 87 -9.75 -3.90 -10.86
CA ILE A 87 -10.33 -2.61 -11.25
C ILE A 87 -11.48 -2.23 -10.32
N LYS A 88 -12.35 -3.18 -10.00
CA LYS A 88 -13.47 -2.95 -9.07
C LYS A 88 -12.97 -2.52 -7.69
N ASN A 89 -12.01 -3.26 -7.13
CA ASN A 89 -11.45 -2.91 -5.83
C ASN A 89 -10.71 -1.57 -5.85
N ALA A 90 -9.97 -1.28 -6.92
CA ALA A 90 -9.30 0.00 -7.08
C ALA A 90 -10.29 1.17 -7.11
N ALA A 91 -11.45 1.02 -7.75
CA ALA A 91 -12.52 2.00 -7.70
C ALA A 91 -13.07 2.17 -6.27
N ASP A 92 -13.31 1.07 -5.56
CA ASP A 92 -13.82 1.10 -4.17
C ASP A 92 -12.87 1.85 -3.21
N ILE A 93 -11.54 1.71 -3.37
CA ILE A 93 -10.54 2.40 -2.55
C ILE A 93 -10.12 3.78 -3.10
N SER A 94 -10.87 4.30 -4.08
CA SER A 94 -10.61 5.58 -4.74
C SER A 94 -9.20 5.69 -5.37
N LEU A 95 -8.67 4.58 -5.90
CA LEU A 95 -7.40 4.55 -6.65
C LEU A 95 -7.69 4.66 -8.16
N GLN A 96 -8.18 5.83 -8.59
CA GLN A 96 -8.65 6.06 -9.95
C GLN A 96 -7.56 5.89 -11.03
N SER A 97 -6.29 6.11 -10.69
CA SER A 97 -5.17 5.97 -11.64
C SER A 97 -4.73 4.51 -11.86
N PHE A 98 -5.38 3.54 -11.23
CA PHE A 98 -4.98 2.15 -11.34
C PHE A 98 -5.44 1.55 -12.67
N VAL A 99 -4.53 0.82 -13.32
CA VAL A 99 -4.81 0.08 -14.54
C VAL A 99 -4.32 -1.34 -14.35
N ALA A 100 -5.20 -2.32 -14.52
CA ALA A 100 -4.87 -3.75 -14.48
C ALA A 100 -4.22 -4.19 -15.80
N GLY A 101 -3.11 -3.53 -16.16
CA GLY A 101 -2.38 -3.78 -17.41
C GLY A 101 -1.60 -5.09 -17.40
N TYR A 102 -0.99 -5.41 -18.54
CA TYR A 102 -0.20 -6.63 -18.74
C TYR A 102 0.86 -6.84 -17.65
N HIS A 103 1.69 -5.83 -17.38
CA HIS A 103 2.76 -5.93 -16.38
C HIS A 103 2.25 -6.13 -14.96
N TRP A 104 1.12 -5.51 -14.60
CA TRP A 104 0.53 -5.71 -13.27
C TRP A 104 0.08 -7.16 -13.11
N LEU A 105 -0.62 -7.69 -14.12
CA LEU A 105 -1.11 -9.07 -14.09
C LEU A 105 0.04 -10.09 -14.10
N LEU A 106 1.08 -9.84 -14.89
CA LEU A 106 2.28 -10.68 -14.90
C LEU A 106 2.91 -10.73 -13.49
N ASN A 107 3.09 -9.58 -12.84
CA ASN A 107 3.61 -9.51 -11.48
C ASN A 107 2.69 -10.18 -10.45
N PHE A 108 1.36 -10.06 -10.62
CA PHE A 108 0.37 -10.74 -9.79
C PHE A 108 0.54 -12.27 -9.89
N LYS A 109 0.63 -12.81 -11.11
CA LYS A 109 0.86 -14.25 -11.34
C LYS A 109 2.17 -14.72 -10.72
N HIS A 110 3.26 -13.97 -10.91
CA HIS A 110 4.57 -14.31 -10.33
C HIS A 110 4.59 -14.27 -8.81
N ARG A 111 3.97 -13.26 -8.18
CA ARG A 111 3.90 -13.16 -6.71
C ARG A 111 3.20 -14.35 -6.07
N HIS A 112 2.16 -14.85 -6.73
CA HIS A 112 1.28 -15.89 -6.19
C HIS A 112 1.50 -17.26 -6.83
N CYS A 113 2.54 -17.41 -7.65
CA CYS A 113 2.88 -18.65 -8.37
C CYS A 113 1.71 -19.25 -9.16
N LEU A 114 0.93 -18.41 -9.84
CA LEU A 114 -0.27 -18.83 -10.58
C LEU A 114 0.04 -19.07 -12.05
N MET A 115 -0.40 -20.23 -12.58
CA MET A 115 -0.48 -20.46 -14.03
C MET A 115 -1.91 -20.22 -14.49
N LEU A 116 -2.18 -18.99 -14.96
CA LEU A 116 -3.45 -18.59 -15.58
C LEU A 116 -3.26 -18.40 -17.08
N THR A 117 -4.28 -18.75 -17.87
CA THR A 117 -4.35 -18.58 -19.32
C THR A 117 -4.90 -17.23 -19.75
#